data_AF-A0A4Y2D7S9-F1
#
_entry.id   AF-A0A4Y2D7S9-F1
#
_cell.length_a   1.000
_cell.length_b   1.000
_cell.length_c   1.000
_cell.angle_alpha   90.00
_cell.angle_beta   90.00
_cell.angle_gamma   90.00
#
_symmetry.space_group_name_H-M   'P 1'
#
loop_
_entity.id
_entity.type
_entity.pdbx_description
1 polymer ?
#
loop_
_entity_poly.entity_id
_entity_poly.type
_entity_poly.pdbx_seq_one_letter_code
_entity_poly.pdbx_strand_id
1 'polypeptide(L)'
;MQTRKKGHSTAGVTERDGADLLLLNNCPGHPSAELCTDDDEISAMFLPPNTTALIQPMDHNVIQNIKLGYRKLILMNILNVPVHNENLEKTMKNVN
;
A
#
# COMPACT_ATOMS: atom_id res chain seq x y z
N MET A 1 -5.22 19.11 -1.47
CA MET A 1 -6.04 17.88 -1.30
C MET A 1 -7.30 18.26 -0.57
N GLN A 2 -8.38 18.32 -1.32
CA GLN A 2 -9.66 18.85 -0.91
C GLN A 2 -10.71 17.73 -0.98
N THR A 3 -11.80 17.91 -0.24
CA THR A 3 -12.91 16.96 -0.30
C THR A 3 -13.78 17.26 -1.50
N ARG A 4 -14.13 16.23 -2.26
CA ARG A 4 -14.99 16.41 -3.44
C ARG A 4 -16.39 16.83 -2.95
N LYS A 5 -16.83 18.05 -3.30
CA LYS A 5 -18.20 18.48 -3.01
C LYS A 5 -19.18 17.67 -3.87
N LYS A 6 -20.17 17.02 -3.24
CA LYS A 6 -21.31 16.42 -3.97
C LYS A 6 -22.13 17.54 -4.61
N GLY A 7 -21.81 17.85 -5.86
CA GLY A 7 -22.61 18.71 -6.72
C GLY A 7 -23.94 18.02 -7.07
N HIS A 8 -25.01 18.81 -7.06
CA HIS A 8 -26.34 18.45 -7.54
C HIS A 8 -26.28 17.82 -8.93
N SER A 9 -27.02 16.72 -9.13
CA SER A 9 -27.11 15.98 -10.38
C SER A 9 -27.64 16.86 -11.51
N THR A 10 -26.79 17.15 -12.49
CA THR A 10 -27.21 17.50 -13.85
C THR A 10 -26.40 16.66 -14.81
N ALA A 11 -27.10 15.90 -15.65
CA ALA A 11 -26.55 15.01 -16.65
C ALA A 11 -25.52 15.74 -17.53
N GLY A 12 -24.26 15.33 -17.39
CA GLY A 12 -23.13 15.76 -18.19
C GLY A 12 -21.97 14.86 -17.84
N VAL A 13 -21.83 13.76 -18.56
CA VAL A 13 -20.61 12.95 -18.51
C VAL A 13 -19.55 13.78 -19.22
N THR A 14 -18.83 14.62 -18.48
CA THR A 14 -17.61 15.22 -18.98
C THR A 14 -16.56 14.12 -19.01
N GLU A 15 -16.36 13.52 -20.18
CA GLU A 15 -15.13 12.81 -20.52
C GLU A 15 -13.97 13.78 -20.28
N ARG A 16 -13.27 13.62 -19.15
CA ARG A 16 -11.96 14.23 -18.95
C ARG A 16 -10.94 13.13 -19.22
N ASP A 17 -10.17 13.31 -20.28
CA ASP A 17 -8.98 12.52 -20.58
C ASP A 17 -8.03 12.58 -19.37
N GLY A 18 -7.82 11.43 -18.71
CA GLY A 18 -6.67 11.21 -17.82
C GLY A 18 -6.77 11.74 -16.39
N ALA A 19 -7.87 11.50 -15.67
CA ALA A 19 -7.81 11.60 -14.20
C ALA A 19 -7.27 10.30 -13.60
N ASP A 20 -6.13 10.37 -12.89
CA ASP A 20 -5.57 9.23 -12.18
C ASP A 20 -6.43 8.89 -10.96
N LEU A 21 -6.68 7.60 -10.75
CA LEU A 21 -7.51 7.11 -9.66
C LEU A 21 -6.67 6.30 -8.66
N LEU A 22 -6.71 6.72 -7.41
CA LEU A 22 -6.16 6.01 -6.27
C LEU A 22 -7.27 5.23 -5.53
N LEU A 23 -7.07 3.92 -5.37
CA LEU A 23 -7.96 3.07 -4.57
C LEU A 23 -7.37 2.89 -3.17
N LEU A 24 -8.00 3.48 -2.16
CA LEU A 24 -7.58 3.43 -0.77
C LEU A 24 -8.35 2.34 -0.01
N ASN A 25 -7.70 1.79 1.02
CA ASN A 25 -8.36 0.90 1.97
C ASN A 25 -9.17 1.72 3.00
N ASN A 26 -10.04 1.05 3.77
CA ASN A 26 -10.83 1.68 4.82
C ASN A 26 -10.09 1.76 6.17
N CYS A 27 -8.77 1.96 6.18
CA CYS A 27 -8.04 2.13 7.43
C CYS A 27 -8.62 3.32 8.23
N PRO A 28 -8.87 3.18 9.55
CA PRO A 28 -9.43 4.26 10.39
C PRO A 28 -8.60 5.55 10.40
N GLY A 29 -7.33 5.48 10.01
CA GLY A 29 -6.45 6.65 9.87
C GLY A 29 -6.72 7.48 8.61
N HIS A 30 -7.55 7.00 7.68
CA HIS A 30 -7.93 7.77 6.51
C HIS A 30 -9.09 8.73 6.80
N PRO A 31 -9.14 9.91 6.14
CA PRO A 31 -10.28 10.80 6.24
C PRO A 31 -11.53 10.14 5.66
N SER A 32 -12.70 10.36 6.26
CA SER A 32 -13.96 9.71 5.85
C SER A 32 -14.61 10.29 4.58
N ALA A 33 -13.91 11.15 3.84
CA ALA A 33 -14.44 11.90 2.70
C ALA A 33 -13.65 11.61 1.41
N GLU A 34 -14.33 11.61 0.27
CA GLU A 34 -13.71 11.50 -1.06
C GLU A 34 -12.69 12.61 -1.25
N LEU A 35 -11.48 12.26 -1.72
CA LEU A 35 -10.36 13.18 -1.87
C LEU A 35 -10.07 13.42 -3.35
N CYS A 36 -9.76 14.67 -3.69
CA CYS A 36 -9.12 15.02 -4.96
C CYS A 36 -8.01 16.05 -4.75
N THR A 37 -7.11 16.14 -5.73
CA THR A 37 -6.20 17.26 -5.86
C THR A 37 -6.94 18.54 -6.24
N ASP A 38 -6.30 19.68 -6.08
CA ASP A 38 -6.97 20.98 -6.26
C ASP A 38 -7.28 21.25 -7.75
N ASP A 39 -6.54 20.61 -8.65
CA ASP A 39 -6.68 20.59 -10.11
C ASP A 39 -7.54 19.43 -10.65
N ASP A 40 -8.08 18.57 -9.78
CA ASP A 40 -8.81 17.33 -10.13
C ASP A 40 -8.04 16.31 -10.99
N GLU A 41 -6.71 16.42 -11.12
CA GLU A 41 -5.90 15.44 -11.89
C GLU A 41 -5.83 14.07 -11.20
N ILE A 42 -5.83 14.05 -9.86
CA ILE A 42 -5.80 12.82 -9.07
C ILE A 42 -7.02 12.78 -8.15
N SER A 43 -7.75 11.67 -8.22
CA SER A 43 -8.87 11.37 -7.34
C SER A 43 -8.60 10.13 -6.51
N ALA A 44 -9.15 10.06 -5.30
CA ALA A 44 -9.08 8.88 -4.45
C ALA A 44 -10.47 8.40 -4.05
N MET A 45 -10.67 7.08 -4.16
CA MET A 45 -11.88 6.40 -3.72
C MET A 45 -11.55 5.34 -2.68
N PHE A 46 -12.44 5.17 -1.72
CA PHE A 46 -12.35 4.14 -0.70
C PHE A 46 -13.01 2.84 -1.17
N LEU A 47 -12.33 1.72 -0.97
CA LEU A 47 -12.90 0.41 -1.25
C LEU A 47 -14.12 0.12 -0.35
N PRO A 48 -15.06 -0.73 -0.77
CA PRO A 48 -16.10 -1.22 0.14
C PRO A 48 -15.48 -1.96 1.35
N PRO A 49 -16.14 -1.94 2.52
CA PRO A 49 -15.70 -2.72 3.68
C PRO A 49 -15.47 -4.19 3.32
N ASN A 50 -14.43 -4.80 3.90
CA ASN A 50 -14.07 -6.21 3.72
C ASN A 50 -13.69 -6.65 2.30
N THR A 51 -13.41 -5.70 1.38
CA THR A 51 -12.98 -6.03 0.01
C THR A 51 -11.49 -5.81 -0.23
N THR A 52 -10.76 -5.21 0.71
CA THR A 52 -9.33 -4.90 0.60
C THR A 52 -8.53 -6.11 0.15
N ALA A 53 -8.66 -7.25 0.83
CA ALA A 53 -7.91 -8.47 0.51
C ALA A 53 -8.22 -9.06 -0.89
N LEU A 54 -9.39 -8.74 -1.46
CA LEU A 54 -9.84 -9.23 -2.77
C LEU A 54 -9.51 -8.29 -3.92
N ILE A 55 -9.20 -7.03 -3.64
CA ILE A 55 -8.99 -6.00 -4.67
C ILE A 55 -7.55 -5.49 -4.62
N GLN A 56 -6.96 -5.36 -3.43
CA GLN A 56 -5.65 -4.76 -3.27
C GLN A 56 -4.55 -5.71 -3.72
N PRO A 57 -3.71 -5.31 -4.69
CA PRO A 57 -2.57 -6.12 -5.14
C PRO A 57 -1.59 -6.45 -4.01
N MET A 58 -1.49 -5.57 -3.00
CA MET A 58 -0.63 -5.78 -1.83
C MET A 58 -0.96 -7.09 -1.09
N ASP A 59 -2.25 -7.41 -0.98
CA ASP A 59 -2.73 -8.61 -0.29
C ASP A 59 -2.62 -9.87 -1.18
N HIS A 60 -2.62 -9.72 -2.50
CA HIS A 60 -2.48 -10.81 -3.48
C HIS A 60 -1.04 -11.18 -3.81
N ASN A 61 -0.25 -11.52 -2.79
CA ASN A 61 1.15 -12.00 -2.88
C ASN A 61 2.25 -10.96 -2.92
N VAL A 62 2.00 -9.67 -3.16
CA VAL A 62 3.08 -8.66 -3.15
C VAL A 62 3.76 -8.63 -1.78
N ILE A 63 2.98 -8.49 -0.69
CA ILE A 63 3.52 -8.54 0.68
C ILE A 63 4.17 -9.90 0.98
N GLN A 64 3.57 -11.00 0.53
CA GLN A 64 4.12 -12.34 0.75
C GLN A 64 5.49 -12.51 0.09
N ASN A 65 5.64 -12.05 -1.15
CA ASN A 65 6.88 -12.16 -1.91
C ASN A 65 7.98 -11.28 -1.32
N ILE A 66 7.64 -10.07 -0.87
CA ILE A 66 8.59 -9.21 -0.14
C ILE A 66 9.06 -9.90 1.15
N LYS A 67 8.14 -10.43 1.96
CA LYS A 67 8.49 -11.18 3.18
C LYS A 67 9.36 -12.40 2.89
N LEU A 68 9.06 -13.14 1.82
CA LEU A 68 9.85 -14.29 1.41
C LEU A 68 11.27 -13.89 0.99
N GLY A 69 11.41 -12.83 0.19
CA GLY A 69 12.71 -12.29 -0.22
C GLY A 69 13.55 -11.85 0.98
N TYR A 70 12.93 -11.13 1.92
CA TYR A 70 13.60 -10.68 3.14
C TYR A 70 14.09 -11.86 4.00
N ARG A 71 13.26 -12.89 4.19
CA ARG A 71 13.65 -14.11 4.92
C ARG A 71 14.82 -14.84 4.23
N LYS A 72 14.80 -14.95 2.90
CA LYS A 72 15.91 -15.53 2.13
C LYS A 72 17.20 -14.75 2.34
N LEU A 73 17.14 -13.42 2.28
CA LEU A 73 18.30 -12.56 2.50
C LEU A 73 18.90 -12.76 3.89
N ILE A 74 18.08 -12.74 4.94
CA ILE A 74 18.54 -13.00 6.31
C ILE A 74 19.18 -14.39 6.43
N LEU A 75 18.53 -15.41 5.86
CA LEU A 75 19.05 -16.79 5.93
C LEU A 75 20.41 -16.91 5.22
N MET A 76 20.57 -16.30 4.04
CA MET A 76 21.86 -16.28 3.34
C MET A 76 22.93 -15.55 4.15
N ASN A 77 22.57 -14.43 4.80
CA ASN A 77 23.51 -13.72 5.66
C ASN A 77 23.96 -14.56 6.84
N ILE A 78 23.05 -15.29 7.50
CA ILE A 78 23.36 -16.18 8.61
C ILE A 78 24.26 -17.34 8.17
N LEU A 79 23.94 -17.98 7.03
CA LEU A 79 24.70 -19.13 6.52
C LEU A 79 26.10 -18.73 6.03
N ASN A 80 26.29 -17.49 5.60
CA ASN A 80 27.59 -16.94 5.21
C ASN A 80 28.46 -16.49 6.40
N VAL A 81 27.99 -16.60 7.64
CA VAL A 81 28.81 -16.32 8.83
C VAL A 81 29.79 -17.49 9.05
N PRO A 82 31.12 -17.25 9.04
CA PRO A 82 32.08 -18.30 9.36
C PRO A 82 31.86 -18.83 10.79
N VAL A 83 32.05 -20.14 10.99
CA VAL A 83 31.72 -20.97 12.18
C VAL A 83 32.53 -20.59 13.45
N HIS A 84 32.99 -19.36 13.60
CA HIS A 84 33.47 -18.82 14.87
C HIS A 84 32.31 -18.12 15.59
N ASN A 85 31.78 -18.89 16.53
CA ASN A 85 30.48 -18.84 17.22
C ASN A 85 30.22 -17.61 18.12
N GLU A 86 30.63 -16.41 17.71
CA GLU A 86 30.43 -15.18 18.47
C GLU A 86 29.77 -14.04 17.68
N ASN A 87 29.54 -14.24 16.37
CA ASN A 87 28.97 -13.23 15.49
C ASN A 87 27.49 -13.45 15.12
N LEU A 88 26.96 -14.66 15.29
CA LEU A 88 25.56 -14.98 14.92
C LEU A 88 24.53 -14.25 15.79
N GLU A 89 24.71 -14.25 17.11
CA GLU A 89 23.82 -13.55 18.04
C GLU A 89 23.80 -12.04 17.79
N LYS A 90 24.97 -11.46 17.43
CA LYS A 90 25.09 -10.04 17.04
C LYS A 90 24.40 -9.75 15.71
N THR A 91 24.51 -10.64 14.74
CA THR A 91 23.86 -10.49 13.44
C THR A 91 22.34 -10.57 13.57
N MET A 92 21.82 -11.45 14.45
CA MET A 92 20.39 -11.56 14.74
C MET A 92 19.83 -10.37 15.53
N LYS A 93 20.62 -9.74 16.41
CA LYS A 93 20.22 -8.51 17.13
C LYS A 93 20.11 -7.28 16.22
N ASN A 94 20.85 -7.25 15.10
CA ASN A 94 20.82 -6.14 14.14
C ASN A 94 19.65 -6.22 13.14
N VAL A 95 18.83 -7.28 13.20
CA VAL A 95 17.71 -7.53 12.29
C VAL A 95 16.37 -7.01 12.86
N ASN A 96 16.32 -6.58 14.13
CA ASN A 96 15.13 -6.02 14.79
C ASN A 96 15.26 -4.53 15.10
#